data_AF-A0A1Z9N1H4-F1
#
_entry.id   AF-A0A1Z9N1H4-F1
#
_cell.length_a   1.000
_cell.length_b   1.000
_cell.length_c   1.000
_cell.angle_alpha   90.00
_cell.angle_beta   90.00
_cell.angle_gamma   90.00
#
_symmetry.space_group_name_H-M   'P 1'
#
loop_
_entity.id
_entity.type
_entity.pdbx_description
1 polymer ?
#
loop_
_entity_poly.entity_id
_entity_poly.type
_entity_poly.pdbx_seq_one_letter_code
_entity_poly.pdbx_strand_id
1 'polypeptide(L)'
;MNKIVITTLVSLYFSFSAFGMKVFDMEEIRDPSTLQIKVLQDWHQVKGIIVTRQKLVTINVGDLWPGQEYRIPVRMVVPANRKAKGFHLTGGSSPSRL
;
A
#
# COMPACT_ATOMS: atom_id res chain seq x y z
N MET A 1 -64.79 3.29 7.26
CA MET A 1 -64.34 2.97 8.63
C MET A 1 -62.90 2.50 8.51
N ASN A 2 -62.00 3.34 8.97
CA ASN A 2 -60.69 3.51 8.37
C ASN A 2 -59.68 2.83 9.28
N LYS A 3 -59.02 1.78 8.80
CA LYS A 3 -57.83 1.26 9.46
C LYS A 3 -56.76 1.10 8.40
N ILE A 4 -56.15 2.23 8.07
CA ILE A 4 -54.87 2.31 7.38
C ILE A 4 -53.89 1.60 8.32
N VAL A 5 -53.54 0.37 7.98
CA VAL A 5 -52.51 -0.39 8.68
C VAL A 5 -51.18 0.22 8.22
N ILE A 6 -50.80 1.31 8.88
CA ILE A 6 -49.47 1.92 8.81
C ILE A 6 -48.56 0.98 9.62
N THR A 7 -48.15 -0.14 9.03
CA THR A 7 -47.03 -0.90 9.60
C THR A 7 -45.76 -0.18 9.18
N THR A 8 -45.39 0.76 10.05
CA THR A 8 -44.14 1.51 10.10
C THR A 8 -42.97 0.77 9.47
N LEU A 9 -42.57 1.29 8.32
CA LEU A 9 -41.25 1.15 7.72
C LEU A 9 -40.22 1.64 8.74
N VAL A 10 -39.68 0.73 9.57
CA VAL A 10 -38.50 1.02 10.38
C VAL A 10 -37.32 1.00 9.42
N SER A 11 -37.13 2.12 8.71
CA SER A 11 -35.85 2.44 8.08
C SER A 11 -34.85 2.60 9.22
N LEU A 12 -34.21 1.49 9.59
CA LEU A 12 -33.03 1.52 10.45
C LEU A 12 -31.94 2.19 9.62
N TYR A 13 -31.82 3.51 9.78
CA TYR A 13 -30.69 4.27 9.27
C TYR A 13 -29.44 3.69 9.95
N PHE A 14 -28.78 2.74 9.28
CA PHE A 14 -27.39 2.44 9.54
C PHE A 14 -26.63 3.71 9.22
N SER A 15 -26.46 4.57 10.22
CA SER A 15 -25.41 5.57 10.22
C SER A 15 -24.10 4.79 10.27
N PHE A 16 -23.65 4.30 9.11
CA PHE A 16 -22.24 4.05 8.87
C PHE A 16 -21.58 5.40 9.04
N SER A 17 -21.20 5.70 10.28
CA SER A 17 -20.22 6.73 10.53
C SER A 17 -18.98 6.25 9.80
N ALA A 18 -18.76 6.77 8.59
CA ALA A 18 -17.45 6.77 7.95
C ALA A 18 -16.56 7.71 8.77
N PHE A 19 -16.36 7.33 10.03
CA PHE A 19 -15.59 8.07 11.01
C PHE A 19 -14.15 7.88 10.57
N GLY A 20 -13.64 8.87 9.83
CA GLY A 20 -12.36 8.90 9.13
C GLY A 20 -11.37 7.83 9.59
N MET A 21 -11.51 6.61 9.06
CA MET A 21 -10.48 5.62 9.20
C MET A 21 -9.29 6.22 8.49
N LYS A 22 -8.24 6.54 9.23
CA LYS A 22 -6.94 6.89 8.66
C LYS A 22 -6.47 5.61 7.98
N VAL A 23 -6.91 5.41 6.73
CA VAL A 23 -6.71 4.16 5.96
C VAL A 23 -5.23 3.81 5.88
N PHE A 24 -4.37 4.83 5.95
CA PHE A 24 -2.92 4.71 5.94
C PHE A 24 -2.31 5.48 7.10
N ASP A 25 -1.54 4.80 7.96
CA ASP A 25 -0.71 5.49 8.94
C ASP A 25 0.60 5.96 8.30
N MET A 26 0.63 7.24 7.94
CA MET A 26 1.76 7.83 7.24
C MET A 26 3.05 7.90 8.08
N GLU A 27 2.96 7.90 9.41
CA GLU A 27 4.16 7.86 10.26
C GLU A 27 4.76 6.45 10.28
N GLU A 28 3.90 5.44 10.40
CA GLU A 28 4.28 4.03 10.30
C GLU A 28 4.91 3.74 8.93
N ILE A 29 4.26 4.10 7.82
CA ILE A 29 4.77 3.83 6.46
C ILE A 29 6.13 4.50 6.19
N ARG A 30 6.43 5.62 6.86
CA ARG A 30 7.70 6.34 6.72
C ARG A 30 8.82 5.75 7.55
N ASP A 31 8.51 5.04 8.62
CA ASP A 31 9.49 4.33 9.43
C ASP A 31 9.86 3.00 8.76
N PRO A 32 11.09 2.82 8.26
CA PRO A 32 11.47 1.57 7.60
C PRO A 32 11.44 0.36 8.54
N SER A 33 11.48 0.56 9.86
CA SER A 33 11.51 -0.52 10.85
C SER A 33 10.14 -1.17 11.11
N THR A 34 9.05 -0.51 10.72
CA THR A 34 7.67 -0.99 10.86
C THR A 34 7.18 -1.73 9.61
N LEU A 35 7.84 -1.50 8.46
CA LEU A 35 7.41 -2.05 7.18
C LEU A 35 7.43 -3.58 7.18
N GLN A 36 6.26 -4.17 6.98
CA GLN A 36 6.12 -5.61 6.86
C GLN A 36 6.40 -6.05 5.43
N ILE A 37 7.55 -6.71 5.22
CA ILE A 37 8.04 -7.09 3.90
C ILE A 37 7.77 -8.57 3.62
N LYS A 38 7.22 -8.89 2.44
CA LYS A 38 7.21 -10.25 1.89
C LYS A 38 8.03 -10.30 0.61
N VAL A 39 9.00 -11.19 0.56
CA VAL A 39 9.82 -11.43 -0.63
C VAL A 39 8.98 -12.22 -1.64
N LEU A 40 8.78 -11.65 -2.84
CA LEU A 40 8.15 -12.34 -3.96
C LEU A 40 9.19 -13.03 -4.84
N GLN A 41 10.32 -12.36 -5.04
CA GLN A 41 11.46 -12.90 -5.77
C GLN A 41 12.73 -12.38 -5.11
N ASP A 42 13.58 -13.29 -4.65
CA ASP A 42 14.84 -12.89 -4.03
C ASP A 42 15.85 -12.40 -5.07
N TRP A 43 17.01 -11.95 -4.58
CA TRP A 43 18.09 -11.45 -5.41
C TRP A 43 18.48 -12.42 -6.51
N HIS A 44 18.34 -11.97 -7.75
CA HIS A 44 18.79 -12.70 -8.93
C HIS A 44 19.45 -11.74 -9.92
N GLN A 45 20.33 -12.28 -10.76
CA GLN A 45 20.95 -11.48 -11.81
C GLN A 45 20.04 -11.37 -13.03
N VAL A 46 19.97 -10.19 -13.60
CA VAL A 46 19.28 -9.90 -14.86
C VAL A 46 20.31 -9.36 -15.84
N LYS A 47 20.43 -10.04 -16.99
CA LYS A 47 21.32 -9.66 -18.08
C LYS A 47 20.73 -8.47 -18.84
N GLY A 48 21.59 -7.58 -19.33
CA GLY A 48 21.26 -6.39 -20.10
C GLY A 48 22.54 -5.64 -20.47
N ILE A 49 22.43 -4.42 -21.02
CA ILE A 49 23.59 -3.55 -21.32
C ILE A 49 24.44 -3.35 -20.06
N ILE A 50 23.77 -3.17 -18.92
CA ILE A 50 24.37 -3.21 -17.59
C ILE A 50 23.76 -4.40 -16.86
N VAL A 51 24.59 -5.34 -16.43
CA VAL A 51 24.15 -6.47 -15.60
C VAL A 51 23.66 -5.93 -14.25
N THR A 52 22.45 -6.33 -13.85
CA THR A 52 21.84 -5.90 -12.58
C THR A 52 21.54 -7.08 -11.69
N ARG A 53 21.45 -6.81 -10.39
CA ARG A 53 20.81 -7.68 -9.40
C ARG A 53 19.47 -7.06 -9.07
N GLN A 54 18.42 -7.88 -9.10
CA GLN A 54 17.07 -7.43 -8.84
C GLN A 54 16.41 -8.26 -7.75
N LYS A 55 15.58 -7.62 -6.94
CA LYS A 55 14.75 -8.24 -5.91
C LYS A 55 13.36 -7.61 -5.96
N LEU A 56 12.33 -8.44 -5.85
CA LEU A 56 10.95 -8.00 -5.81
C LEU A 56 10.35 -8.35 -4.46
N VAL A 57 9.84 -7.35 -3.77
CA VAL A 57 9.14 -7.50 -2.50
C VAL A 57 7.77 -6.86 -2.59
N THR A 58 6.91 -7.20 -1.63
CA THR A 58 5.71 -6.41 -1.32
C THR A 58 5.83 -5.89 0.09
N ILE A 59 5.42 -4.65 0.29
CA ILE A 59 5.31 -4.03 1.61
C ILE A 59 3.84 -3.87 1.96
N ASN A 60 3.46 -4.21 3.18
CA ASN A 60 2.15 -3.81 3.72
C ASN A 60 2.21 -2.32 4.06
N VAL A 61 1.22 -1.54 3.62
CA VAL A 61 1.12 -0.11 3.93
C VAL A 61 -0.16 0.23 4.70
N GLY A 62 -0.88 -0.77 5.18
CA GLY A 62 -2.13 -0.62 5.93
C GLY A 62 -3.18 -1.61 5.42
N ASP A 63 -4.37 -1.55 6.00
CA ASP A 63 -5.49 -2.44 5.66
C ASP A 63 -6.50 -1.69 4.79
N LEU A 64 -6.80 -2.22 3.59
CA LEU A 64 -7.83 -1.63 2.70
C LEU A 64 -9.22 -1.80 3.30
N TRP A 65 -9.43 -2.93 3.98
CA TRP A 65 -10.59 -3.27 4.81
C TRP A 65 -10.08 -4.01 6.06
N PRO A 66 -10.83 -4.04 7.17
CA PRO A 66 -10.42 -4.80 8.35
C PRO A 66 -10.01 -6.24 8.01
N GLY A 67 -8.73 -6.59 8.23
CA GLY A 67 -8.19 -7.92 7.93
C GLY A 67 -7.78 -8.15 6.47
N GLN A 68 -7.92 -7.15 5.59
CA GLN A 68 -7.42 -7.20 4.22
C GLN A 68 -6.23 -6.25 4.03
N GLU A 69 -5.03 -6.81 4.14
CA GLU A 69 -3.77 -6.08 3.92
C GLU A 69 -3.75 -5.42 2.52
N TYR A 70 -3.35 -4.16 2.49
CA TYR A 70 -3.05 -3.43 1.26
C TYR A 70 -1.53 -3.45 1.03
N ARG A 71 -1.12 -4.19 0.01
CA ARG A 71 0.30 -4.40 -0.30
C ARG A 71 0.73 -3.69 -1.58
N ILE A 72 1.86 -3.00 -1.52
CA ILE A 72 2.48 -2.34 -2.68
C ILE A 72 3.72 -3.12 -3.12
N PRO A 73 3.86 -3.46 -4.42
CA PRO A 73 5.06 -4.09 -4.94
C PRO A 73 6.21 -3.08 -5.05
N VAL A 74 7.40 -3.47 -4.60
CA VAL A 74 8.62 -2.68 -4.69
C VAL A 74 9.72 -3.50 -5.34
N ARG A 75 10.24 -3.00 -6.46
CA ARG A 75 11.38 -3.61 -7.17
C ARG A 75 12.67 -2.88 -6.84
N MET A 76 13.63 -3.60 -6.29
CA MET A 76 14.98 -3.10 -6.08
C MET A 76 15.85 -3.51 -7.27
N VAL A 77 16.56 -2.55 -7.86
CA VAL A 77 17.46 -2.77 -9.01
C VAL A 77 18.81 -2.13 -8.70
N VAL A 78 19.88 -2.93 -8.71
CA VAL A 78 21.24 -2.47 -8.40
C VAL A 78 22.20 -3.03 -9.45
N PRO A 79 23.16 -2.26 -9.98
CA PRO A 79 24.21 -2.81 -10.84
C PRO A 79 24.93 -3.98 -10.15
N ALA A 80 25.27 -5.02 -10.90
CA ALA A 80 25.86 -6.24 -10.34
C ALA A 80 27.22 -5.98 -9.67
N ASN A 81 27.98 -5.00 -10.17
CA ASN A 81 29.31 -4.62 -9.70
C ASN A 81 29.33 -3.39 -8.77
N ARG A 82 28.17 -2.87 -8.33
CA ARG A 82 28.10 -1.71 -7.42
C ARG A 82 27.11 -1.96 -6.30
N LYS A 83 27.18 -1.15 -5.23
CA LYS A 83 26.20 -1.16 -4.14
C LYS A 83 25.32 0.08 -4.22
N ALA A 84 24.02 -0.08 -3.94
CA ALA A 84 23.15 1.06 -3.66
C ALA A 84 23.47 1.59 -2.25
N LYS A 85 23.56 2.92 -2.11
CA LYS A 85 23.73 3.57 -0.80
C LYS A 85 22.38 3.84 -0.10
N GLY A 86 21.28 3.84 -0.85
CA GLY A 86 19.93 4.07 -0.36
C GLY A 86 18.93 4.02 -1.52
N PHE A 87 17.67 4.27 -1.22
CA PHE A 87 16.59 4.42 -2.20
C PHE A 87 15.76 5.66 -1.84
N HIS A 88 15.17 6.29 -2.85
CA HIS A 88 14.31 7.46 -2.67
C HIS A 88 12.95 7.15 -3.26
N LEU A 89 11.91 7.14 -2.41
CA LEU A 89 10.52 6.95 -2.83
C LEU A 89 9.88 8.32 -3.04
N THR A 90 9.58 8.67 -4.29
CA THR A 90 8.88 9.94 -4.61
C THR A 90 7.39 9.69 -4.77
N GLY A 91 6.61 10.23 -3.84
CA GLY A 91 5.15 10.26 -3.92
C GLY A 91 4.70 11.53 -4.63
N GLY A 92 4.86 11.59 -5.95
CA GLY A 92 4.43 12.74 -6.75
C GLY A 92 5.29 12.92 -7.98
N SER A 93 4.70 12.73 -9.17
CA SER A 93 5.30 13.18 -10.41
C SER A 93 5.26 14.72 -10.44
N SER A 94 6.31 15.36 -9.93
CA SER A 94 6.66 16.73 -10.33
C SER A 94 7.96 16.65 -11.12
N PRO A 95 7.89 16.37 -12.44
CA PRO A 95 9.07 16.19 -13.28
C PRO A 95 10.02 17.40 -13.31
N SER A 96 9.56 18.57 -12.87
CA SER A 96 10.33 19.82 -12.89
C SER A 96 11.42 19.94 -11.82
N ARG A 97 11.69 18.89 -11.03
CA ARG A 97 12.71 18.91 -9.96
C ARG A 97 13.76 17.79 -10.10
N LEU A 98 13.93 17.23 -11.29
CA LEU A 98 15.02 16.30 -11.61
C LEU A 98 16.06 16.98 -12.50
#